data_AF-A0AA35T6R8-F1
#
_entry.id   AF-A0AA35T6R8-F1
#
_cell.length_a   1.000
_cell.length_b   1.000
_cell.length_c   1.000
_cell.angle_alpha   90.00
_cell.angle_beta   90.00
_cell.angle_gamma   90.00
#
_symmetry.space_group_name_H-M   'P 1'
#
loop_
_entity.id
_entity.type
_entity.pdbx_description
1 polymer ?
#
loop_
_entity_poly.entity_id
_entity_poly.type
_entity_poly.pdbx_seq_one_letter_code
_entity_poly.pdbx_strand_id
1 'polypeptide(L)'
;MTKSQHISEQDDPELYSIVREQARLAGLPMPKVYEIHTDSPNAFATGRSPKNAAVAVTTGIRRILSREELSAVLPHEMAHVGNRDTLIMAVVATIAGAISMLAMIAQFSAIFGGLLGGREGRDNISAC
;
A
#
# COMPACT_ATOMS: atom_id res chain seq x y z
N MET A 1 -7.16 -23.09 -19.32
CA MET A 1 -7.96 -22.88 -18.09
C MET A 1 -7.11 -23.29 -16.91
N THR A 2 -6.48 -22.34 -16.22
CA THR A 2 -5.63 -22.64 -15.06
C THR A 2 -6.54 -22.92 -13.87
N LYS A 3 -6.60 -24.18 -13.41
CA LYS A 3 -7.39 -24.55 -12.24
C LYS A 3 -6.65 -24.08 -10.99
N SER A 4 -7.28 -23.20 -10.21
CA SER A 4 -6.86 -22.91 -8.85
C SER A 4 -7.54 -23.88 -7.90
N GLN A 5 -6.76 -24.48 -7.00
CA GLN A 5 -7.23 -25.37 -5.95
C GLN A 5 -7.08 -24.66 -4.61
N HIS A 6 -8.12 -24.69 -3.79
CA HIS A 6 -8.01 -24.22 -2.41
C HIS A 6 -7.23 -25.27 -1.60
N ILE A 7 -6.26 -24.80 -0.82
CA ILE A 7 -5.38 -25.63 -0.01
C ILE A 7 -5.73 -25.44 1.46
N SER A 8 -6.09 -26.53 2.14
CA SER A 8 -6.19 -26.59 3.59
C SER A 8 -4.88 -27.09 4.22
N GLU A 9 -4.77 -27.00 5.54
CA GLU A 9 -3.61 -27.52 6.28
C GLU A 9 -3.38 -29.02 6.06
N GLN A 10 -4.44 -29.79 5.76
CA GLN A 10 -4.33 -31.22 5.47
C GLN A 10 -3.82 -31.51 4.07
N ASP A 11 -4.15 -30.63 3.11
CA ASP A 11 -3.75 -30.80 1.71
C ASP A 11 -2.26 -30.52 1.52
N ASP A 12 -1.78 -29.44 2.16
CA ASP A 12 -0.37 -29.07 2.14
C ASP A 12 0.06 -28.42 3.47
N PRO A 13 0.53 -29.22 4.44
CA PRO A 13 0.96 -28.72 5.74
C PRO A 13 2.14 -27.74 5.64
N GLU A 14 3.01 -27.92 4.65
CA GLU A 14 4.21 -27.12 4.50
C GLU A 14 3.84 -25.70 4.06
N LEU A 15 3.14 -25.57 2.92
CA LEU A 15 2.71 -24.29 2.38
C LEU A 15 1.81 -23.56 3.38
N TYR A 16 0.88 -24.28 4.00
CA TYR A 16 -0.02 -23.71 4.99
C TYR A 16 0.74 -23.21 6.23
N SER A 17 1.79 -23.92 6.67
CA SER A 17 2.64 -23.50 7.79
C SER A 17 3.42 -22.21 7.48
N ILE A 18 3.94 -22.08 6.25
CA ILE A 18 4.67 -20.88 5.82
C ILE A 18 3.73 -19.69 5.86
N VAL A 19 2.58 -19.79 5.18
CA VAL A 19 1.59 -18.70 5.13
C VAL A 19 1.08 -18.35 6.52
N ARG A 20 0.87 -19.34 7.39
CA ARG A 20 0.47 -19.12 8.79
C ARG A 20 1.51 -18.36 9.58
N GLU A 21 2.78 -18.72 9.45
CA GLU A 21 3.85 -18.02 10.14
C GLU A 21 3.99 -16.58 9.64
N GLN A 22 3.91 -16.36 8.32
CA GLN A 22 3.98 -15.00 7.76
C GLN A 22 2.76 -14.15 8.15
N ALA A 23 1.55 -14.73 8.18
CA ALA A 23 0.37 -14.04 8.67
C ALA A 23 0.52 -13.66 10.15
N ARG A 24 1.05 -14.57 10.97
CA ARG A 24 1.32 -14.33 12.40
C ARG A 24 2.32 -13.19 12.59
N LEU A 25 3.45 -13.22 11.88
CA LEU A 25 4.49 -12.20 11.94
C LEU A 25 3.96 -10.82 11.49
N ALA A 26 3.10 -10.79 10.48
CA ALA A 26 2.48 -9.58 9.97
C ALA A 26 1.27 -9.09 10.79
N GLY A 27 0.86 -9.82 11.84
CA GLY A 27 -0.34 -9.49 12.62
C GLY A 27 -1.65 -9.58 11.81
N LEU A 28 -1.66 -10.38 10.75
CA LEU A 28 -2.81 -10.57 9.85
C LEU A 28 -3.59 -11.84 10.24
N PRO A 29 -4.92 -11.86 10.04
CA PRO A 29 -5.67 -13.11 10.12
C PRO A 29 -5.22 -14.07 9.01
N MET A 30 -5.39 -15.38 9.24
CA MET A 30 -4.97 -16.40 8.27
C MET A 30 -5.68 -16.21 6.91
N PRO A 31 -4.94 -15.93 5.82
CA PRO A 31 -5.54 -15.79 4.50
C PRO A 31 -5.94 -17.16 3.93
N LYS A 32 -6.83 -17.15 2.94
CA LYS A 32 -7.12 -18.36 2.14
C LYS A 32 -5.90 -18.72 1.30
N VAL A 33 -5.54 -20.00 1.24
CA VAL A 33 -4.38 -20.47 0.48
C VAL A 33 -4.86 -21.16 -0.78
N TYR A 34 -4.25 -20.84 -1.91
CA TYR A 34 -4.55 -21.43 -3.20
C TYR A 34 -3.28 -21.90 -3.90
N GLU A 35 -3.39 -23.04 -4.58
CA GLU A 35 -2.38 -23.52 -5.51
C GLU A 35 -2.90 -23.44 -6.94
N ILE A 36 -2.09 -22.89 -7.84
CA ILE A 36 -2.42 -22.71 -9.24
C ILE A 36 -1.54 -23.67 -10.08
N HIS A 37 -2.19 -24.54 -10.84
CA HIS A 37 -1.50 -25.51 -11.68
C HIS A 37 -0.98 -24.85 -12.97
N THR A 38 0.23 -24.31 -12.92
CA THR A 38 0.92 -23.71 -14.07
C THR A 38 2.43 -23.75 -13.87
N ASP A 39 3.16 -23.93 -14.97
CA ASP A 39 4.62 -23.98 -14.96
C ASP A 39 5.28 -22.61 -14.83
N SER A 40 4.53 -21.53 -15.05
CA SER A 40 5.03 -20.17 -14.85
C SER A 40 5.25 -19.91 -13.35
N PRO A 41 6.46 -19.54 -12.90
CA PRO A 41 6.72 -19.25 -11.49
C PRO A 41 6.06 -17.94 -11.09
N ASN A 42 5.12 -18.02 -10.15
CA ASN A 42 4.47 -16.85 -9.56
C ASN A 42 3.94 -17.14 -8.16
N ALA A 43 3.96 -16.14 -7.29
CA ALA A 43 3.26 -16.11 -6.02
C ALA A 43 2.74 -14.69 -5.79
N PHE A 44 1.49 -14.55 -5.36
CA PHE A 44 0.92 -13.24 -5.09
C PHE A 44 -0.14 -13.31 -3.98
N ALA A 45 -0.34 -12.20 -3.30
CA ALA A 45 -1.42 -12.05 -2.34
C ALA A 45 -2.45 -11.02 -2.85
N THR A 46 -3.73 -11.28 -2.62
CA THR A 46 -4.83 -10.40 -3.02
C THR A 46 -5.93 -10.37 -1.96
N GLY A 47 -6.70 -9.29 -1.92
CA GLY A 47 -7.80 -9.14 -0.98
C GLY A 47 -8.20 -7.69 -0.78
N ARG A 48 -9.48 -7.42 -0.56
CA ARG A 48 -9.99 -6.06 -0.28
C ARG A 48 -9.78 -5.64 1.17
N SER A 49 -9.49 -6.59 2.06
CA SER A 49 -9.21 -6.35 3.47
C SER A 49 -8.37 -7.49 4.04
N PRO A 50 -7.62 -7.28 5.13
CA PRO A 50 -6.88 -8.33 5.81
C PRO A 50 -7.72 -9.58 6.12
N LYS A 51 -8.99 -9.39 6.52
CA LYS A 51 -9.92 -10.49 6.86
C LYS A 51 -10.37 -11.32 5.64
N ASN A 52 -10.29 -10.76 4.44
CA ASN A 52 -10.67 -11.41 3.19
C ASN A 52 -9.47 -11.57 2.25
N ALA A 53 -8.28 -11.74 2.82
CA ALA A 53 -7.04 -11.97 2.09
C ALA A 53 -6.97 -13.41 1.54
N ALA A 54 -6.31 -13.55 0.39
CA ALA A 54 -5.98 -14.82 -0.22
C ALA A 54 -4.53 -14.76 -0.74
N VAL A 55 -3.80 -15.85 -0.58
CA VAL A 55 -2.46 -16.07 -1.11
C VAL A 55 -2.55 -17.18 -2.15
N ALA A 56 -1.97 -16.95 -3.32
CA ALA A 56 -1.91 -17.94 -4.38
C ALA A 56 -0.45 -18.19 -4.77
N VAL A 57 -0.07 -19.46 -4.86
CA VAL A 57 1.24 -19.92 -5.35
C VAL A 57 1.06 -20.83 -6.55
N THR A 58 1.96 -20.77 -7.52
CA THR A 58 1.93 -21.68 -8.66
C THR A 58 2.75 -22.94 -8.40
N THR A 59 2.40 -24.04 -9.05
CA THR A 59 3.24 -25.25 -9.01
C THR A 59 4.63 -24.99 -9.61
N GLY A 60 4.73 -24.08 -10.58
CA GLY A 60 5.99 -23.59 -11.14
C GLY A 60 6.93 -22.98 -10.11
N ILE A 61 6.46 -22.07 -9.25
CA ILE A 61 7.32 -21.42 -8.26
C ILE A 61 7.78 -22.41 -7.19
N ARG A 62 6.92 -23.36 -6.80
CA ARG A 62 7.24 -24.40 -5.82
C ARG A 62 8.33 -25.38 -6.25
N ARG A 63 8.50 -25.58 -7.56
CA ARG A 63 9.57 -26.44 -8.09
C ARG A 63 10.92 -25.73 -8.14
N ILE A 64 10.91 -24.40 -8.16
CA ILE A 64 12.10 -23.57 -8.33
C ILE A 64 12.61 -23.11 -6.97
N LEU A 65 11.71 -22.66 -6.09
CA LEU A 65 12.07 -22.13 -4.79
C LEU A 65 12.03 -23.18 -3.70
N SER A 66 13.01 -23.13 -2.80
CA SER A 66 12.98 -23.86 -1.54
C SER A 66 11.93 -23.27 -0.58
N ARG A 67 11.68 -24.00 0.51
CA ARG A 67 10.81 -23.55 1.60
C ARG A 67 11.26 -22.19 2.16
N GLU A 68 12.56 -22.02 2.37
CA GLU A 68 13.17 -20.82 2.93
C GLU A 68 13.03 -19.63 1.97
N GLU A 69 13.26 -19.85 0.68
CA GLU A 69 13.13 -18.82 -0.36
C GLU A 69 11.67 -18.39 -0.53
N LEU A 70 10.73 -19.34 -0.53
CA LEU A 70 9.31 -19.03 -0.58
C LEU A 70 8.86 -18.25 0.67
N SER A 71 9.40 -18.60 1.83
CA SER A 71 9.16 -17.87 3.09
C SER A 71 9.75 -16.45 3.10
N ALA A 72 10.75 -16.16 2.26
CA ALA A 72 11.32 -14.83 2.11
C ALA A 72 10.53 -13.95 1.12
N VAL A 73 9.91 -14.54 0.10
CA VAL A 73 9.15 -13.82 -0.93
C VAL A 73 7.71 -13.52 -0.47
N LEU A 74 7.02 -14.49 0.14
CA LEU A 74 5.62 -14.33 0.55
C LEU A 74 5.32 -13.15 1.51
N PRO A 75 6.19 -12.76 2.46
CA PRO A 75 5.94 -11.62 3.33
C PRO A 75 5.80 -10.30 2.57
N HIS A 76 6.65 -10.10 1.55
CA HIS A 76 6.63 -8.91 0.70
C HIS A 76 5.30 -8.81 -0.03
N GLU A 77 4.80 -9.93 -0.54
CA GLU A 77 3.51 -10.01 -1.23
C GLU A 77 2.34 -9.82 -0.26
N MET A 78 2.37 -10.45 0.92
CA MET A 78 1.32 -10.34 1.94
C MET A 78 1.24 -8.94 2.56
N ALA A 79 2.36 -8.21 2.62
CA ALA A 79 2.38 -6.81 3.05
C ALA A 79 1.45 -5.96 2.18
N HIS A 80 1.40 -6.19 0.86
CA HIS A 80 0.50 -5.43 -0.02
C HIS A 80 -0.99 -5.61 0.29
N VAL A 81 -1.40 -6.75 0.86
CA VAL A 81 -2.80 -7.00 1.27
C VAL A 81 -3.10 -6.47 2.66
N GLY A 82 -2.11 -6.51 3.56
CA GLY A 82 -2.21 -6.00 4.93
C GLY A 82 -2.17 -4.48 5.02
N ASN A 83 -1.44 -3.84 4.11
CA ASN A 83 -1.05 -2.44 4.23
C ASN A 83 -2.19 -1.49 3.86
N ARG A 84 -2.94 -1.04 4.87
CA ARG A 84 -3.75 0.18 4.77
C ARG A 84 -2.88 1.43 4.56
N ASP A 85 -1.59 1.37 4.85
CA ASP A 85 -0.73 2.55 4.78
C ASP A 85 -0.54 3.07 3.35
N THR A 86 -0.69 2.26 2.30
CA THR A 86 -0.66 2.80 0.93
C THR A 86 -1.84 3.74 0.68
N LEU A 87 -3.03 3.40 1.18
CA LEU A 87 -4.22 4.24 1.07
C LEU A 87 -4.13 5.45 2.02
N ILE A 88 -3.68 5.24 3.26
CA ILE A 88 -3.52 6.33 4.23
C ILE A 88 -2.44 7.31 3.77
N MET A 89 -1.30 6.85 3.26
CA MET A 89 -0.24 7.68 2.69
C MET A 89 -0.71 8.40 1.43
N ALA A 90 -1.52 7.76 0.58
CA ALA A 90 -2.13 8.45 -0.57
C ALA A 90 -3.07 9.58 -0.12
N VAL A 91 -3.92 9.33 0.88
CA VAL A 91 -4.80 10.35 1.47
C VAL A 91 -4.00 11.48 2.12
N VAL A 92 -2.99 11.16 2.93
CA VAL A 92 -2.10 12.14 3.57
C VAL A 92 -1.35 12.97 2.52
N ALA A 93 -0.77 12.33 1.50
CA ALA A 93 -0.07 13.01 0.42
C ALA A 93 -1.00 13.95 -0.37
N THR A 94 -2.26 13.53 -0.59
CA THR A 94 -3.28 14.35 -1.26
C THR A 94 -3.61 15.60 -0.45
N ILE A 95 -3.82 15.45 0.86
CA ILE A 95 -4.11 16.57 1.77
C ILE A 95 -2.90 17.53 1.85
N ALA A 96 -1.68 17.00 2.00
CA ALA A 96 -0.47 17.80 2.02
C ALA A 96 -0.24 18.57 0.71
N GLY A 97 -0.52 17.93 -0.44
CA GLY A 97 -0.47 18.58 -1.75
C GLY A 97 -1.48 19.71 -1.89
N ALA A 98 -2.71 19.52 -1.42
CA ALA A 98 -3.75 20.55 -1.46
C ALA A 98 -3.39 21.78 -0.61
N ILE A 99 -2.88 21.57 0.61
CA ILE A 99 -2.41 22.66 1.49
C ILE A 99 -1.24 23.41 0.83
N SER A 100 -0.28 22.67 0.26
CA SER A 100 0.88 23.27 -0.41
C SER A 100 0.46 24.12 -1.61
N MET A 101 -0.52 23.67 -2.39
CA MET A 101 -1.06 24.43 -3.52
C MET A 101 -1.73 25.72 -3.08
N LEU A 102 -2.54 25.67 -2.01
CA LEU A 102 -3.18 26.87 -1.46
C LEU A 102 -2.16 27.87 -0.89
N ALA A 103 -1.16 27.38 -0.15
CA ALA A 103 -0.06 28.20 0.36
C ALA A 103 0.73 28.85 -0.78
N MET A 104 1.01 28.11 -1.85
CA MET A 104 1.69 28.63 -3.04
C MET A 104 0.86 29.72 -3.73
N ILE A 105 -0.45 29.52 -3.90
CA ILE A 105 -1.35 30.53 -4.48
C ILE A 105 -1.37 31.78 -3.60
N ALA A 106 -1.52 31.64 -2.28
CA ALA A 106 -1.54 32.76 -1.34
C ALA A 106 -0.21 33.53 -1.34
N GLN A 107 0.92 32.84 -1.36
CA GLN A 107 2.25 33.45 -1.42
C GLN A 107 2.45 34.19 -2.76
N PHE A 108 2.05 33.58 -3.88
CA PHE A 108 2.15 34.20 -5.20
C PHE A 108 1.25 35.44 -5.31
N SER A 109 0.01 35.36 -4.83
CA SER A 109 -0.92 36.49 -4.82
C SER A 109 -0.52 37.59 -3.83
N ALA A 110 0.15 37.28 -2.73
CA ALA A 110 0.75 38.29 -1.85
C ALA A 110 1.93 39.02 -2.53
N ILE A 111 2.81 38.28 -3.22
CA ILE A 111 3.98 38.85 -3.91
C ILE A 111 3.55 39.70 -5.12
N PHE A 112 2.64 39.19 -5.95
CA PHE A 112 2.18 39.89 -7.15
C PHE A 112 1.05 40.89 -6.88
N GLY A 113 0.15 40.62 -5.93
CA GLY A 113 -0.91 41.55 -5.50
C GLY A 113 -0.38 42.71 -4.66
N GLY A 114 0.68 42.49 -3.86
CA GLY A 114 1.42 43.55 -3.18
C GLY A 114 2.20 44.48 -4.13
N LEU A 115 2.45 44.05 -5.37
CA LEU A 115 3.10 44.86 -6.40
C LEU A 115 2.12 45.79 -7.14
N LEU A 116 0.80 45.51 -7.14
CA LEU A 116 -0.24 46.35 -7.76
C LEU A 116 -1.09 47.16 -6.75
N GLY A 117 -1.01 46.89 -5.45
CA GLY A 117 -1.73 47.61 -4.41
C GLY A 117 -1.00 48.88 -3.93
N GLY A 118 -1.15 49.97 -4.67
CA GLY A 118 -0.67 51.29 -4.28
C GLY A 118 -1.11 51.66 -2.86
N ARG A 119 -0.14 52.05 -2.03
CA ARG A 119 -0.34 52.58 -0.67
C ARG A 119 -1.40 53.68 -0.70
N GLU A 120 -2.59 53.37 -0.19
CA GLU A 120 -3.59 54.38 0.13
C GLU A 120 -3.02 55.22 1.28
N GLY A 121 -2.56 56.42 0.93
CA GLY A 121 -2.00 57.39 1.86
C GLY A 121 -3.09 57.85 2.82
N ARG A 122 -3.08 57.29 4.03
CA ARG A 122 -3.90 57.74 5.13
C ARG A 122 -3.01 58.38 6.20
N ASP A 123 -3.15 59.70 6.25
CA ASP A 123 -3.21 60.56 7.42
C ASP A 123 -2.10 60.49 8.47
N ASN A 124 -1.28 61.53 8.47
CA ASN A 124 -0.82 62.28 9.64
C ASN A 124 -0.09 63.54 9.08
N ILE A 125 -0.16 64.74 9.65
CA ILE A 125 0.01 65.13 11.04
C ILE A 125 -0.45 66.59 11.17
N SER A 126 -1.22 66.85 12.23
CA SER A 126 -1.32 68.16 12.86
C SER A 126 0.08 68.67 13.20
N ALA A 127 0.39 69.91 12.82
CA ALA A 127 1.51 70.66 13.37
C ALA A 127 1.15 72.15 13.41
N CYS A 128 0.92 72.62 14.63
CA CYS A 128 0.90 73.98 15.19
C CYS A 128 0.33 75.14 14.35
#